data_AF-A0A924HN15-F1
#
_entry.id   AF-A0A924HN15-F1
#
_cell.length_a   1.000
_cell.length_b   1.000
_cell.length_c   1.000
_cell.angle_alpha   90.00
_cell.angle_beta   90.00
_cell.angle_gamma   90.00
#
_symmetry.space_group_name_H-M   'P 1'
#
loop_
_entity.id
_entity.type
_entity.pdbx_description
1 polymer ?
#
loop_
_entity_poly.entity_id
_entity_poly.type
_entity_poly.pdbx_seq_one_letter_code
_entity_poly.pdbx_strand_id
1 'polypeptide(L)'
;MTLIIIIASVLLGQYLIVYIPENDFLKYVTAFFYGSTKWSYFPLFPWLAYPLAGMALYQLQQRYQIDVTLTTKTNKALVIGALLFVILTIGYAITIACDLPSYYHHGILFFLWTIVFLIAYSVCVHTITEHIGTTLLFQYLTWLGKQVTLIYIIQWIIIGNIATEIYKSITSPLYLSLCFVAVLGASSGICYVALKLKEQWKKIKLRFFRLRISFGIFWFGLRD
;
A
#
# COMPACT_ATOMS: atom_id res chain seq x y z
N MET A 1 23.32 -6.48 5.08
CA MET A 1 22.92 -5.21 5.72
C MET A 1 21.40 -5.02 5.70
N THR A 2 20.73 -5.01 4.54
CA THR A 2 19.26 -4.79 4.44
C THR A 2 18.42 -5.75 5.28
N LEU A 3 18.72 -7.06 5.26
CA LEU A 3 18.02 -8.06 6.08
C LEU A 3 18.14 -7.79 7.59
N ILE A 4 19.30 -7.33 8.05
CA ILE A 4 19.52 -6.98 9.46
C ILE A 4 18.62 -5.79 9.84
N ILE A 5 18.52 -4.78 8.97
CA ILE A 5 17.67 -3.61 9.22
C ILE A 5 16.19 -3.99 9.24
N ILE A 6 15.75 -4.88 8.35
CA ILE A 6 14.37 -5.41 8.34
C ILE A 6 14.05 -6.05 9.69
N ILE A 7 14.86 -7.03 10.11
CA ILE A 7 14.63 -7.75 11.36
C ILE A 7 14.74 -6.80 12.57
N ALA A 8 15.75 -5.93 12.59
CA ALA A 8 15.90 -4.94 13.65
C ALA A 8 14.68 -4.01 13.74
N SER A 9 14.13 -3.55 12.61
CA SER A 9 12.95 -2.67 12.61
C SER A 9 11.73 -3.34 13.28
N VAL A 10 11.42 -4.59 12.93
CA VAL A 10 10.27 -5.29 13.52
C VAL A 10 10.51 -5.58 15.01
N LEU A 11 11.72 -6.03 15.37
CA LEU A 11 12.05 -6.30 16.77
C LEU A 11 12.02 -5.03 17.62
N LEU A 12 12.54 -3.91 17.12
CA LEU A 12 12.46 -2.63 17.81
C LEU A 12 11.01 -2.21 18.03
N GLY A 13 10.13 -2.37 17.03
CA GLY A 13 8.69 -2.13 17.20
C GLY A 13 8.09 -2.99 18.31
N GLN A 14 8.38 -4.29 18.30
CA GLN A 14 7.85 -5.24 19.27
C GLN A 14 8.35 -5.00 20.71
N TYR A 15 9.63 -4.66 20.89
CA TYR A 15 10.23 -4.50 22.22
C TYR A 15 10.08 -3.10 22.81
N LEU A 16 10.01 -2.06 21.98
CA LEU A 16 9.91 -0.68 22.49
C LEU A 16 8.48 -0.27 22.85
N ILE A 17 7.45 -0.95 22.35
CA ILE A 17 6.06 -0.57 22.61
C ILE A 17 5.67 -0.52 24.09
N VAL A 18 6.35 -1.30 24.93
CA VAL A 18 6.11 -1.30 26.39
C VAL A 18 6.70 -0.08 27.09
N TYR A 19 7.59 0.66 26.42
CA TYR A 19 8.24 1.85 26.97
C TYR A 19 7.43 3.10 26.61
N ILE A 20 6.84 3.74 27.61
CA ILE A 20 6.06 4.97 27.44
C ILE A 20 6.79 6.11 28.16
N PRO A 21 7.32 7.10 27.43
CA PRO A 21 7.97 8.26 28.06
C PRO A 21 6.98 9.08 28.89
N GLU A 22 7.43 9.60 30.04
CA GLU A 22 6.66 10.54 30.86
C GLU A 22 6.59 11.93 30.23
N ASN A 23 7.64 12.33 29.51
CA ASN A 23 7.69 13.61 28.83
C ASN A 23 6.75 13.63 27.61
N ASP A 24 5.83 14.61 27.57
CA ASP A 24 4.81 14.71 26.53
C ASP A 24 5.41 14.83 25.12
N PHE A 25 6.45 15.64 24.94
CA PHE A 25 7.11 15.78 23.65
C PHE A 25 7.71 14.43 23.18
N LEU A 26 8.43 13.73 24.07
CA LEU A 26 8.96 12.41 23.76
C LEU A 26 7.84 11.40 23.48
N LYS A 27 6.70 11.49 24.16
CA LYS A 27 5.53 10.65 23.91
C LYS A 27 4.98 10.85 22.49
N TYR A 28 4.89 12.09 22.01
CA TYR A 28 4.53 12.37 20.61
C TYR A 28 5.56 11.81 19.62
N VAL A 29 6.85 12.02 19.87
CA VAL A 29 7.92 11.52 18.97
C VAL A 29 7.88 9.99 18.91
N THR A 30 7.85 9.34 20.07
CA THR A 30 7.91 7.88 20.17
C THR A 30 6.66 7.17 19.64
N ALA A 31 5.50 7.85 19.65
CA ALA A 31 4.30 7.36 18.98
C ALA A 31 4.58 7.09 17.49
N PHE A 32 5.24 8.01 16.78
CA PHE A 32 5.56 7.82 15.36
C PHE A 32 6.58 6.71 15.09
N PHE A 33 7.47 6.40 16.02
CA PHE A 33 8.52 5.39 15.79
C PHE A 33 8.08 3.98 16.13
N TYR A 34 7.51 3.76 17.32
CA TYR A 34 7.15 2.42 17.80
C TYR A 34 5.77 2.34 18.46
N GLY A 35 4.99 3.42 18.42
CA GLY A 35 3.59 3.36 18.81
C GLY A 35 3.36 3.37 20.31
N SER A 36 4.11 4.19 21.06
CA SER A 36 3.98 4.36 22.51
C SER A 36 2.59 4.85 22.99
N THR A 37 1.66 5.15 22.08
CA THR A 37 0.33 5.68 22.39
C THR A 37 -0.77 5.02 21.56
N LYS A 38 -1.99 4.96 22.12
CA LYS A 38 -3.15 4.29 21.51
C LYS A 38 -3.63 4.89 20.19
N TRP A 39 -3.34 6.18 19.94
CA TRP A 39 -3.72 6.85 18.68
C TRP A 39 -2.71 6.62 17.56
N SER A 40 -1.57 5.99 17.84
CA SER A 40 -0.56 5.66 16.84
C SER A 40 -0.92 4.37 16.10
N TYR A 41 -1.49 4.51 14.91
CA TYR A 41 -1.89 3.35 14.11
C TYR A 41 -0.75 2.84 13.21
N PHE A 42 0.16 3.68 12.71
CA PHE A 42 1.22 3.24 11.78
C PHE A 42 2.61 3.67 12.25
N PRO A 43 3.14 3.09 13.34
CA PRO A 43 4.48 3.42 13.81
C PRO A 43 5.55 2.95 12.82
N LEU A 44 6.61 3.72 12.63
CA LEU A 44 7.62 3.47 11.61
C LEU A 44 8.23 2.07 11.69
N PHE A 45 8.58 1.57 12.87
CA PHE A 45 9.39 0.37 13.04
C PHE A 45 8.77 -0.94 12.52
N PRO A 46 7.57 -1.39 12.95
CA PRO A 46 6.99 -2.60 12.38
C PRO A 46 6.66 -2.44 10.88
N TRP A 47 6.31 -1.22 10.44
CA TRP A 47 5.83 -0.97 9.08
C TRP A 47 6.95 -0.74 8.05
N LEU A 48 8.11 -0.21 8.46
CA LEU A 48 9.28 0.02 7.60
C LEU A 48 9.84 -1.30 7.04
N ALA A 49 9.65 -2.40 7.77
CA ALA A 49 10.08 -3.73 7.38
C ALA A 49 9.53 -4.17 6.01
N TYR A 50 8.31 -3.77 5.66
CA TYR A 50 7.65 -4.18 4.41
C TYR A 50 8.28 -3.55 3.16
N PRO A 51 8.42 -2.21 3.04
CA PRO A 51 9.18 -1.60 1.93
C PRO A 51 10.62 -2.10 1.84
N LEU A 52 11.30 -2.27 2.98
CA LEU A 52 12.66 -2.79 3.00
C LEU A 52 12.73 -4.24 2.48
N ALA A 53 11.76 -5.09 2.84
CA ALA A 53 11.67 -6.45 2.32
C ALA A 53 11.45 -6.49 0.80
N GLY A 54 10.59 -5.61 0.28
CA GLY A 54 10.41 -5.44 -1.17
C GLY A 54 11.69 -5.01 -1.89
N MET A 55 12.42 -4.04 -1.32
CA MET A 55 13.71 -3.61 -1.86
C MET A 55 14.77 -4.71 -1.80
N ALA A 56 14.82 -5.47 -0.71
CA ALA A 56 15.73 -6.60 -0.57
C ALA A 56 15.43 -7.68 -1.63
N LEU A 57 14.15 -8.00 -1.85
CA LEU A 57 13.73 -8.94 -2.89
C LEU A 57 14.18 -8.46 -4.28
N TYR A 58 13.95 -7.18 -4.61
CA TYR A 58 14.38 -6.61 -5.88
C TYR A 58 15.90 -6.70 -6.07
N GLN A 59 16.69 -6.37 -5.04
CA GLN A 59 18.15 -6.49 -5.09
C GLN A 59 18.61 -7.93 -5.29
N LEU A 60 17.96 -8.89 -4.63
CA LEU A 60 18.26 -10.32 -4.79
C LEU A 60 17.95 -10.81 -6.20
N GLN A 61 16.82 -10.39 -6.78
CA GLN A 61 16.47 -10.70 -8.17
C GLN A 61 17.54 -10.18 -9.14
N GLN A 62 17.96 -8.92 -8.99
CA GLN A 62 18.98 -8.32 -9.86
C GLN A 62 20.34 -9.02 -9.74
N ARG A 63 20.75 -9.39 -8.51
CA ARG A 63 22.07 -9.97 -8.25
C ARG A 63 22.18 -11.44 -8.66
N TYR A 64 21.16 -12.23 -8.37
CA TYR A 64 21.20 -13.68 -8.52
C TYR A 64 20.35 -14.17 -9.70
N GLN A 65 19.75 -13.27 -10.47
CA GLN A 65 18.83 -13.59 -11.56
C GLN A 65 17.73 -14.56 -11.11
N ILE A 66 17.27 -14.42 -9.86
CA ILE A 66 16.24 -15.28 -9.30
C ILE A 66 14.96 -15.03 -10.10
N ASP A 67 14.57 -16.06 -10.84
CA ASP A 67 13.28 -16.08 -11.49
C ASP A 67 12.19 -16.31 -10.44
N VAL A 68 11.50 -15.22 -10.10
CA VAL A 68 10.32 -15.25 -9.22
C VAL A 68 9.06 -15.59 -10.03
N THR A 69 9.15 -15.58 -11.36
CA THR A 69 8.13 -16.22 -12.19
C THR A 69 8.29 -17.73 -12.04
N LEU A 70 7.20 -18.42 -11.75
CA LEU A 70 7.19 -19.76 -11.16
C LEU A 70 7.38 -20.86 -12.21
N THR A 71 8.35 -20.68 -13.07
CA THR A 71 8.56 -21.45 -14.29
C THR A 71 9.09 -22.85 -13.99
N THR A 72 9.88 -23.01 -12.92
CA THR A 72 10.51 -24.28 -12.55
C THR A 72 9.63 -25.16 -11.63
N LYS A 73 9.83 -26.49 -11.67
CA LYS A 73 9.12 -27.45 -10.78
C LYS A 73 9.35 -27.15 -9.30
N THR A 74 10.56 -26.74 -8.92
CA THR A 74 10.92 -26.36 -7.54
C THR A 74 10.14 -25.12 -7.09
N ASN A 75 10.00 -24.12 -7.96
CA ASN A 75 9.23 -22.91 -7.65
C ASN A 75 7.73 -23.23 -7.47
N LYS A 76 7.18 -24.17 -8.24
CA LYS A 76 5.79 -24.63 -8.07
C LYS A 76 5.54 -25.32 -6.72
N ALA A 77 6.45 -26.18 -6.28
CA ALA A 77 6.34 -26.84 -4.98
C ALA A 77 6.40 -25.84 -3.81
N LEU A 78 7.31 -24.86 -3.88
CA LEU A 78 7.41 -23.79 -2.88
C LEU A 78 6.14 -22.94 -2.79
N VAL A 79 5.53 -22.64 -3.93
CA VAL A 79 4.25 -21.91 -3.99
C VAL A 79 3.11 -22.69 -3.39
N ILE A 80 2.97 -23.97 -3.75
CA ILE A 80 1.93 -24.83 -3.20
C ILE A 80 2.12 -24.92 -1.68
N GLY A 81 3.37 -25.09 -1.22
CA GLY A 81 3.71 -25.04 0.20
C GLY A 81 3.33 -23.72 0.87
N ALA A 82 3.64 -22.58 0.25
CA ALA A 82 3.28 -21.26 0.76
C ALA A 82 1.75 -21.04 0.80
N LEU A 83 1.02 -21.49 -0.21
CA LEU A 83 -0.44 -21.43 -0.26
C LEU A 83 -1.08 -22.30 0.82
N LEU A 84 -0.61 -23.55 0.96
CA LEU A 84 -1.06 -24.45 2.02
C LEU A 84 -0.76 -23.87 3.39
N PHE A 85 0.45 -23.33 3.60
CA PHE A 85 0.80 -22.64 4.83
C PHE A 85 -0.18 -21.50 5.13
N VAL A 86 -0.45 -20.61 4.17
CA VAL A 86 -1.40 -19.51 4.32
C VAL A 86 -2.80 -20.01 4.66
N ILE A 87 -3.31 -21.00 3.93
CA ILE A 87 -4.66 -21.56 4.14
C ILE A 87 -4.78 -22.17 5.54
N LEU A 88 -3.80 -22.99 5.94
CA LEU A 88 -3.82 -23.68 7.23
C LEU A 88 -3.63 -22.73 8.42
N THR A 89 -2.99 -21.58 8.21
CA THR A 89 -2.68 -20.61 9.27
C THR A 89 -3.50 -19.32 9.17
N ILE A 90 -4.48 -19.23 8.27
CA ILE A 90 -5.27 -18.00 8.07
C ILE A 90 -6.03 -17.58 9.32
N GLY A 91 -6.47 -18.53 10.16
CA GLY A 91 -7.14 -18.23 11.43
C GLY A 91 -6.26 -17.46 12.42
N TYR A 92 -4.95 -17.72 12.43
CA TYR A 92 -3.98 -16.93 13.21
C TYR A 92 -3.92 -15.49 12.69
N ALA A 93 -3.81 -15.32 11.38
CA ALA A 93 -3.74 -14.00 10.77
C ALA A 93 -5.03 -13.18 10.97
N ILE A 94 -6.21 -13.82 10.86
CA ILE A 94 -7.51 -13.18 11.11
C ILE A 94 -7.59 -12.69 12.56
N THR A 95 -7.17 -13.51 13.53
CA THR A 95 -7.19 -13.13 14.95
C THR A 95 -6.38 -11.84 15.21
N ILE A 96 -5.19 -11.73 14.59
CA ILE A 96 -4.37 -10.51 14.72
C ILE A 96 -4.96 -9.36 13.92
N ALA A 97 -5.39 -9.58 12.68
CA ALA A 97 -5.88 -8.53 11.79
C ALA A 97 -7.20 -7.90 12.25
N CYS A 98 -8.05 -8.66 12.94
CA CYS A 98 -9.30 -8.14 13.51
C CYS A 98 -9.11 -7.38 14.83
N ASP A 99 -7.96 -7.52 15.49
CA ASP A 99 -7.62 -6.74 16.69
C ASP A 99 -6.72 -5.57 16.31
N LEU A 100 -7.28 -4.36 16.20
CA LEU A 100 -6.56 -3.16 15.77
C LEU A 100 -5.24 -2.93 16.52
N PRO A 101 -5.19 -2.97 17.87
CA PRO A 101 -3.94 -2.83 18.60
C PRO A 101 -2.88 -3.83 18.18
N SER A 102 -3.22 -5.13 18.10
CA SER A 102 -2.29 -6.18 17.67
C SER A 102 -1.88 -6.05 16.20
N TYR A 103 -2.79 -5.64 15.31
CA TYR A 103 -2.50 -5.44 13.90
C TYR A 103 -1.49 -4.31 13.66
N TYR A 104 -1.72 -3.17 14.30
CA TYR A 104 -0.90 -1.98 14.12
C TYR A 104 0.48 -2.08 14.78
N HIS A 105 0.58 -2.89 15.82
CA HIS A 105 1.79 -3.11 16.60
C HIS A 105 2.25 -4.57 16.57
N HIS A 106 2.06 -5.20 15.42
CA HIS A 106 2.33 -6.62 15.25
C HIS A 106 3.81 -6.97 15.47
N GLY A 107 4.04 -8.19 15.94
CA GLY A 107 5.38 -8.74 16.13
C GLY A 107 5.94 -9.45 14.90
N ILE A 108 7.15 -10.00 15.07
CA ILE A 108 7.90 -10.65 13.99
C ILE A 108 7.17 -11.84 13.35
N LEU A 109 6.40 -12.61 14.12
CA LEU A 109 5.67 -13.78 13.60
C LEU A 109 4.62 -13.38 12.56
N PHE A 110 3.83 -12.34 12.85
CA PHE A 110 2.82 -11.84 11.91
C PHE A 110 3.46 -11.16 10.70
N PHE A 111 4.57 -10.44 10.90
CA PHE A 111 5.36 -9.90 9.79
C PHE A 111 5.82 -11.01 8.84
N LEU A 112 6.46 -12.07 9.34
CA LEU A 112 6.93 -13.19 8.53
C LEU A 112 5.78 -13.91 7.82
N TRP A 113 4.67 -14.13 8.54
CA TRP A 113 3.45 -14.68 7.94
C TRP A 113 2.98 -13.82 6.77
N THR A 114 2.97 -12.50 6.95
CA THR A 114 2.55 -11.56 5.91
C THR A 114 3.49 -11.59 4.70
N ILE A 115 4.81 -11.76 4.89
CA ILE A 115 5.75 -11.93 3.78
C ILE A 115 5.41 -13.17 2.95
N VAL A 116 5.15 -14.31 3.60
CA VAL A 116 4.74 -15.55 2.91
C VAL A 116 3.42 -15.34 2.18
N PHE A 117 2.44 -14.69 2.84
CA PHE A 117 1.17 -14.33 2.23
C PHE A 117 1.35 -13.44 0.99
N LEU A 118 2.19 -12.41 1.04
CA LEU A 118 2.42 -11.50 -0.08
C LEU A 118 3.09 -12.20 -1.26
N ILE A 119 4.02 -13.13 -1.02
CA ILE A 119 4.62 -13.96 -2.07
C ILE A 119 3.54 -14.85 -2.72
N ALA A 120 2.79 -15.59 -1.91
CA ALA A 120 1.71 -16.46 -2.39
C ALA A 120 0.62 -15.68 -3.16
N TYR A 121 0.23 -14.52 -2.65
CA TYR A 121 -0.75 -13.63 -3.27
C TYR A 121 -0.25 -13.08 -4.61
N SER A 122 0.99 -12.58 -4.66
CA SER A 122 1.58 -12.05 -5.89
C SER A 122 1.63 -13.10 -7.00
N VAL A 123 1.95 -14.32 -6.61
CA VAL A 123 1.93 -15.50 -7.46
C VAL A 123 0.52 -15.79 -7.99
N CYS A 124 -0.49 -15.85 -7.10
CA CYS A 124 -1.86 -16.07 -7.52
C CYS A 124 -2.32 -15.00 -8.52
N VAL A 125 -2.04 -13.73 -8.24
CA VAL A 125 -2.39 -12.61 -9.14
C VAL A 125 -1.71 -12.78 -10.49
N HIS A 126 -0.42 -13.14 -10.53
CA HIS A 126 0.31 -13.39 -11.77
C HIS A 126 -0.31 -14.54 -12.57
N THR A 127 -0.53 -15.70 -11.95
CA THR A 127 -1.12 -16.87 -12.62
C THR A 127 -2.53 -16.57 -13.14
N ILE A 128 -3.37 -15.89 -12.34
CA ILE A 128 -4.71 -15.52 -12.78
C ILE A 128 -4.64 -14.57 -13.98
N THR A 129 -3.74 -13.59 -13.95
CA THR A 129 -3.57 -12.62 -15.05
C THR A 129 -3.12 -13.30 -16.35
N GLU A 130 -2.25 -14.29 -16.27
CA GLU A 130 -1.82 -15.06 -17.45
C GLU A 130 -2.94 -15.89 -18.08
N HIS A 131 -3.81 -16.52 -17.26
CA HIS A 131 -4.83 -17.45 -17.74
C HIS A 131 -6.15 -16.78 -18.13
N ILE A 132 -6.56 -15.74 -17.39
CA ILE A 132 -7.86 -15.08 -17.59
C ILE A 132 -7.73 -13.90 -18.57
N GLY A 133 -6.52 -13.47 -18.91
CA GLY A 133 -6.27 -12.32 -19.78
C GLY A 133 -6.69 -10.99 -19.13
N THR A 134 -6.78 -9.94 -19.95
CA THR A 134 -7.09 -8.57 -19.48
C THR A 134 -8.60 -8.29 -19.49
N THR A 135 -9.37 -8.95 -18.64
CA THR A 135 -10.80 -8.60 -18.46
C THR A 135 -10.94 -7.18 -17.90
N LEU A 136 -12.11 -6.56 -18.07
CA LEU A 136 -12.40 -5.22 -17.54
C LEU A 136 -12.12 -5.11 -16.03
N LEU A 137 -12.46 -6.17 -15.26
CA LEU A 137 -12.18 -6.22 -13.84
C LEU A 137 -10.66 -6.16 -13.57
N PHE A 138 -9.85 -6.96 -14.27
CA PHE A 138 -8.39 -6.95 -14.10
C PHE A 138 -7.75 -5.65 -14.57
N GLN A 139 -8.25 -5.04 -15.64
CA GLN A 139 -7.81 -3.72 -16.07
C GLN A 139 -8.13 -2.66 -15.00
N TYR A 140 -9.31 -2.73 -14.39
CA TYR A 140 -9.71 -1.86 -13.29
C TYR A 140 -8.83 -2.07 -12.05
N LEU A 141 -8.60 -3.30 -11.61
CA LEU A 141 -7.71 -3.62 -10.49
C LEU A 141 -6.27 -3.14 -10.75
N THR A 142 -5.78 -3.31 -11.97
CA THR A 142 -4.47 -2.80 -12.38
C THR A 142 -4.42 -1.27 -12.33
N TRP A 143 -5.48 -0.60 -12.78
CA TRP A 143 -5.59 0.86 -12.70
C TRP A 143 -5.63 1.35 -11.25
N LEU A 144 -6.38 0.67 -10.38
CA LEU A 144 -6.40 0.94 -8.93
C LEU A 144 -4.98 0.87 -8.34
N GLY A 145 -4.24 -0.21 -8.64
CA GLY A 145 -2.88 -0.39 -8.15
C GLY A 145 -1.92 0.71 -8.61
N LYS A 146 -2.03 1.15 -9.87
CA LYS A 146 -1.21 2.25 -10.41
C LYS A 146 -1.52 3.61 -9.77
N GLN A 147 -2.73 3.80 -9.26
CA GLN A 147 -3.20 5.06 -8.66
C GLN A 147 -3.43 4.96 -7.15
N VAL A 148 -2.91 3.89 -6.52
CA VAL A 148 -3.24 3.52 -5.14
C VAL A 148 -3.02 4.66 -4.16
N THR A 149 -1.95 5.44 -4.29
CA THR A 149 -1.66 6.57 -3.40
C THR A 149 -2.74 7.65 -3.47
N LEU A 150 -3.17 8.04 -4.67
CA LEU A 150 -4.20 9.07 -4.84
C LEU A 150 -5.56 8.56 -4.36
N ILE A 151 -5.89 7.32 -4.69
CA ILE A 151 -7.13 6.67 -4.23
C ILE A 151 -7.15 6.60 -2.71
N TYR A 152 -6.04 6.19 -2.08
CA TYR A 152 -5.91 6.10 -0.64
C TYR A 152 -6.12 7.46 0.02
N ILE A 153 -5.48 8.52 -0.48
CA ILE A 153 -5.69 9.89 0.04
C ILE A 153 -7.18 10.28 -0.04
N ILE A 154 -7.84 10.04 -1.17
CA ILE A 154 -9.27 10.33 -1.33
C ILE A 154 -10.12 9.50 -0.36
N GLN A 155 -9.85 8.20 -0.23
CA GLN A 155 -10.54 7.31 0.70
C GLN A 155 -10.43 7.80 2.14
N TRP A 156 -9.24 8.23 2.58
CA TRP A 156 -9.03 8.75 3.92
C TRP A 156 -9.76 10.06 4.17
N ILE A 157 -9.88 10.93 3.17
CA ILE A 157 -10.69 12.15 3.30
C ILE A 157 -12.17 11.78 3.44
N ILE A 158 -12.69 10.88 2.58
CA ILE A 158 -14.09 10.46 2.63
C ILE A 158 -14.40 9.78 3.97
N ILE A 159 -13.64 8.73 4.32
CA ILE A 159 -13.85 7.96 5.54
C ILE A 159 -13.60 8.82 6.76
N GLY A 160 -12.54 9.63 6.80
CA GLY A 160 -12.21 10.48 7.94
C GLY A 160 -13.30 11.50 8.27
N ASN A 161 -13.95 12.08 7.26
CA ASN A 161 -15.04 13.05 7.48
C ASN A 161 -16.40 12.40 7.74
N ILE A 162 -16.65 11.18 7.23
CA ILE A 162 -17.91 10.46 7.45
C ILE A 162 -17.88 9.65 8.76
N ALA A 163 -16.71 9.13 9.14
CA ALA A 163 -16.56 8.27 10.30
C ALA A 163 -16.93 8.99 11.59
N THR A 164 -16.73 10.30 11.73
CA THR A 164 -17.12 11.01 12.96
C THR A 164 -18.60 10.89 13.29
N GLU A 165 -19.46 10.73 12.28
CA GLU A 165 -20.92 10.60 12.45
C GLU A 165 -21.40 9.13 12.43
N ILE A 166 -20.71 8.26 11.69
CA ILE A 166 -21.19 6.89 11.41
C ILE A 166 -20.38 5.82 12.18
N TYR A 167 -19.24 6.16 12.77
CA TYR A 167 -18.35 5.21 13.42
C TYR A 167 -19.06 4.43 14.53
N LYS A 168 -18.96 3.10 14.47
CA LYS A 168 -19.63 2.10 15.35
C LYS A 168 -21.16 2.02 15.26
N SER A 169 -21.82 2.82 14.43
CA SER A 169 -23.28 2.71 14.20
C SER A 169 -23.66 1.53 13.29
N ILE A 170 -22.75 1.09 12.43
CA ILE A 170 -22.97 0.00 11.48
C ILE A 170 -22.43 -1.32 12.06
N THR A 171 -23.33 -2.21 12.45
CA THR A 171 -23.00 -3.54 12.99
C THR A 171 -23.25 -4.68 11.99
N SER A 172 -24.10 -4.44 10.97
CA SER A 172 -24.45 -5.47 10.00
C SER A 172 -23.38 -5.61 8.91
N PRO A 173 -22.87 -6.83 8.66
CA PRO A 173 -21.84 -7.08 7.65
C PRO A 173 -22.25 -6.67 6.22
N LEU A 174 -23.54 -6.78 5.90
CA LEU A 174 -24.05 -6.37 4.60
C LEU A 174 -23.92 -4.86 4.40
N TYR A 175 -24.35 -4.06 5.38
CA TYR A 175 -24.23 -2.60 5.31
C TYR A 175 -22.77 -2.16 5.26
N LEU A 176 -21.89 -2.80 6.03
CA LEU A 176 -20.45 -2.54 5.96
C LEU A 176 -19.89 -2.81 4.54
N SER A 177 -20.32 -3.90 3.92
CA SER A 177 -19.92 -4.27 2.56
C SER A 177 -20.43 -3.26 1.52
N LEU A 178 -21.67 -2.79 1.67
CA LEU A 178 -22.24 -1.75 0.81
C LEU A 178 -21.49 -0.42 0.98
N CYS A 179 -21.17 -0.02 2.21
CA CYS A 179 -20.35 1.17 2.48
C CYS A 179 -18.96 1.05 1.84
N PHE A 180 -18.32 -0.11 1.95
CA PHE A 180 -17.03 -0.35 1.29
C PHE A 180 -17.13 -0.18 -0.23
N VAL A 181 -18.12 -0.79 -0.87
CA VAL A 181 -18.34 -0.67 -2.32
C VAL A 181 -18.63 0.79 -2.72
N ALA A 182 -19.44 1.49 -1.93
CA ALA A 182 -19.77 2.90 -2.18
C ALA A 182 -18.53 3.80 -2.07
N VAL A 183 -17.73 3.66 -1.00
CA VAL A 183 -16.50 4.43 -0.82
C VAL A 183 -15.49 4.12 -1.92
N LEU A 184 -15.35 2.85 -2.30
CA LEU A 184 -14.47 2.43 -3.40
C LEU A 184 -14.91 3.06 -4.72
N GLY A 185 -16.19 2.98 -5.06
CA GLY A 185 -16.75 3.57 -6.28
C GLY A 185 -16.58 5.09 -6.33
N ALA A 186 -16.90 5.79 -5.23
CA ALA A 186 -16.74 7.23 -5.10
C ALA A 186 -15.28 7.65 -5.25
N SER A 187 -14.37 6.97 -4.54
CA SER A 187 -12.93 7.26 -4.59
C SER A 187 -12.35 7.04 -5.98
N SER A 188 -12.74 5.96 -6.65
CA SER A 188 -12.33 5.69 -8.04
C SER A 188 -12.87 6.75 -9.01
N GLY A 189 -14.12 7.16 -8.86
CA GLY A 189 -14.72 8.22 -9.68
C GLY A 189 -13.98 9.56 -9.52
N ILE A 190 -13.75 9.99 -8.28
CA ILE A 190 -13.01 11.22 -7.98
C ILE A 190 -11.57 11.15 -8.50
N CYS A 191 -10.89 10.02 -8.28
CA CYS A 191 -9.54 9.80 -8.79
C CYS A 191 -9.49 9.91 -10.32
N TYR A 192 -10.43 9.28 -11.02
CA TYR A 192 -10.54 9.36 -12.48
C TYR A 192 -10.71 10.81 -12.96
N VAL A 193 -11.62 11.57 -12.35
CA VAL A 193 -11.84 12.99 -12.68
C VAL A 193 -10.59 13.82 -12.41
N ALA A 194 -9.93 13.62 -11.26
CA ALA A 194 -8.70 14.33 -10.90
C ALA A 194 -7.57 14.09 -11.92
N LEU A 195 -7.42 12.85 -12.39
CA LEU A 195 -6.43 12.52 -13.43
C LEU A 195 -6.77 13.19 -14.77
N LYS A 196 -8.04 13.18 -15.18
CA LYS A 196 -8.49 13.86 -16.40
C LYS A 196 -8.26 15.37 -16.34
N LEU A 197 -8.56 16.01 -15.21
CA LEU A 197 -8.30 17.44 -15.02
C LEU A 197 -6.81 17.76 -15.06
N LYS A 198 -5.97 16.92 -14.44
CA LYS A 198 -4.50 17.07 -14.48
C LYS A 198 -3.96 16.97 -15.92
N GLU A 199 -4.49 16.05 -16.73
CA GLU A 199 -4.13 15.94 -18.15
C GLU A 199 -4.53 17.18 -18.96
N GLN A 200 -5.75 17.68 -18.77
CA GLN A 200 -6.22 18.89 -19.45
C GLN A 200 -5.39 20.12 -19.06
N TRP A 201 -5.07 20.27 -17.76
CA TRP A 201 -4.22 21.36 -17.28
C TRP A 201 -2.83 21.33 -17.92
N LYS A 202 -2.21 20.15 -18.03
CA LYS A 202 -0.92 19.99 -18.71
C LYS A 202 -0.98 20.44 -20.17
N LYS A 203 -2.05 20.07 -20.90
CA LYS A 203 -2.27 20.50 -22.29
C LYS A 203 -2.41 22.02 -22.40
N ILE A 204 -3.17 22.65 -21.52
CA ILE A 204 -3.33 24.10 -21.47
C ILE A 204 -1.99 24.80 -21.22
N LYS A 205 -1.22 24.34 -20.22
CA LYS A 205 0.09 24.91 -19.88
C LYS A 205 1.09 24.81 -21.04
N LEU A 206 1.09 23.67 -21.76
CA LEU A 206 1.89 23.48 -22.98
C LEU A 206 1.47 24.43 -24.11
N ARG A 207 0.16 24.67 -24.29
CA ARG A 207 -0.35 25.61 -25.30
C ARG A 207 0.08 27.05 -24.99
N PHE A 208 -0.02 27.49 -23.74
CA PHE A 208 0.46 28.79 -23.30
C PHE A 208 1.98 28.93 -23.46
N PHE A 209 2.75 27.89 -23.15
CA PHE A 209 4.20 27.89 -23.35
C PHE A 209 4.58 28.02 -24.83
N ARG A 210 3.93 27.27 -25.73
CA ARG A 210 4.15 27.40 -27.18
C ARG A 210 3.76 28.78 -27.70
N LEU A 211 2.64 29.34 -27.27
CA LEU A 211 2.23 30.70 -27.63
C LEU A 211 3.29 31.72 -27.19
N ARG A 212 3.82 31.61 -25.97
CA ARG A 212 4.87 32.51 -25.47
C ARG A 212 6.18 32.42 -26.27
N ILE A 213 6.54 31.22 -26.75
CA ILE A 213 7.70 31.05 -27.66
C ILE A 213 7.42 31.66 -29.03
N SER A 214 6.25 31.41 -29.63
CA SER A 214 5.89 32.00 -30.93
C SER A 214 5.84 33.52 -30.87
N PHE A 215 5.30 34.12 -29.80
CA PHE A 215 5.34 35.56 -29.60
C PHE A 215 6.74 36.11 -29.31
N GLY A 216 7.58 35.35 -28.58
CA GLY A 216 8.98 35.71 -28.35
C GLY A 216 9.82 35.71 -29.63
N ILE A 217 9.65 34.71 -30.49
CA ILE A 217 10.32 34.63 -31.80
C ILE A 217 9.82 35.75 -32.73
N PHE A 218 8.51 36.04 -32.73
CA PHE A 218 7.94 37.13 -33.52
C PHE A 218 8.48 38.51 -33.12
N TRP A 219 8.76 38.72 -31.82
CA TRP A 219 9.34 39.98 -31.33
C TRP A 219 10.84 40.13 -31.61
N PHE A 220 11.59 39.02 -31.65
CA PHE A 220 13.02 39.04 -32.01
C PHE A 220 13.27 39.09 -33.53
N GLY A 221 12.34 38.62 -34.36
CA GLY A 221 12.43 38.70 -35.82
C GLY A 221 11.98 40.03 -36.45
N LEU A 222 11.52 40.99 -35.66
CA LEU A 222 11.12 42.35 -36.11
C LEU A 222 12.15 43.43 -35.70
N ARG A 223 13.35 43.02 -35.28
CA ARG A 223 14.44 43.92 -34.83
C ARG A 223 15.65 43.97 -35.78
N ASP A 224 15.55 43.36 -36.95
CA ASP A 224 16.52 43.49 -38.05
C ASP A 224 15.84 44.19 -39.25
#